data_AF-A0A7Y4Z8S0-F1
#
_entry.id   AF-A0A7Y4Z8S0-F1
#
_cell.length_a   1.000
_cell.length_b   1.000
_cell.length_c   1.000
_cell.angle_alpha   90.00
_cell.angle_beta   90.00
_cell.angle_gamma   90.00
#
_symmetry.space_group_name_H-M   'P 1'
#
loop_
_entity.id
_entity.type
_entity.pdbx_description
1 polymer ?
#
loop_
_entity_poly.entity_id
_entity_poly.type
_entity_poly.pdbx_seq_one_letter_code
_entity_poly.pdbx_strand_id
1 'polypeptide(L)'
;MALAIPFTTPPPNLYVLQGGSLQISYSTTGIDGKPHFDYKNGTQVLNFTGDQIRTEATEVGTLVSVTARMTIDSGSTTFTALIPRVNLDSTMQARVKTEGIRTNHKFSIIPELMRGQLDTYKFIKLRGTASFVVF
;
A
#
# COMPACT_ATOMS: atom_id res chain seq x y z
N MET A 1 6.78 -31.61 -33.29
CA MET A 1 5.98 -31.16 -32.13
C MET A 1 6.78 -30.07 -31.43
N ALA A 2 6.45 -28.79 -31.65
CA ALA A 2 7.18 -27.67 -31.05
C ALA A 2 6.67 -27.44 -29.62
N LEU A 3 7.60 -27.40 -28.65
CA LEU A 3 7.30 -26.98 -27.28
C LEU A 3 6.95 -25.48 -27.31
N ALA A 4 5.72 -25.12 -26.98
CA ALA A 4 5.38 -23.74 -26.68
C ALA A 4 6.12 -23.34 -25.40
N ILE A 5 7.07 -22.40 -25.50
CA ILE A 5 7.63 -21.75 -24.31
C ILE A 5 6.52 -20.85 -23.76
N PRO A 6 6.01 -21.08 -22.53
CA PRO A 6 5.04 -20.15 -21.96
C PRO A 6 5.74 -18.82 -21.72
N PHE A 7 5.32 -17.78 -22.43
CA PHE A 7 5.62 -16.41 -22.03
C PHE A 7 4.77 -16.11 -20.79
N THR A 8 5.38 -16.18 -19.61
CA THR A 8 4.74 -15.71 -18.39
C THR A 8 4.76 -14.19 -18.42
N THR A 9 3.60 -13.57 -18.49
CA THR A 9 3.47 -12.11 -18.31
C THR A 9 4.10 -11.73 -16.97
N PRO A 10 5.00 -10.74 -16.91
CA PRO A 10 5.63 -10.37 -15.65
C PRO A 10 4.58 -9.87 -14.66
N PRO A 11 4.81 -10.05 -13.35
CA PRO A 11 3.91 -9.52 -12.34
C PRO A 11 3.95 -7.99 -12.33
N PRO A 12 2.85 -7.31 -11.96
CA PRO A 12 2.86 -5.86 -11.81
C PRO A 12 3.83 -5.40 -10.72
N ASN A 13 4.51 -4.30 -11.00
CA ASN A 13 5.45 -3.64 -10.11
C ASN A 13 5.10 -2.18 -9.81
N LEU A 14 3.99 -1.66 -10.36
CA LEU A 14 3.44 -0.34 -10.07
C LEU A 14 1.93 -0.43 -9.86
N TYR A 15 1.45 0.18 -8.77
CA TYR A 15 0.05 0.28 -8.41
C TYR A 15 -0.31 1.74 -8.18
N VAL A 16 -1.25 2.28 -8.94
CA VAL A 16 -1.77 3.64 -8.77
C VAL A 16 -3.24 3.52 -8.38
N LEU A 17 -3.57 3.88 -7.14
CA LEU A 17 -4.87 3.65 -6.53
C LEU A 17 -5.44 4.92 -5.91
N GLN A 18 -6.76 5.05 -5.92
CA GLN A 18 -7.46 6.20 -5.34
C GLN A 18 -8.81 5.84 -4.72
N GLY A 19 -9.23 6.62 -3.73
CA GLY A 19 -10.52 6.50 -3.04
C GLY A 19 -10.83 7.73 -2.18
N GLY A 20 -11.96 8.40 -2.44
CA GLY A 20 -12.28 9.66 -1.78
C GLY A 20 -11.20 10.73 -2.04
N SER A 21 -10.65 11.32 -0.98
CA SER A 21 -9.54 12.29 -1.04
C SER A 21 -8.14 11.64 -1.07
N LEU A 22 -8.07 10.30 -0.98
CA LEU A 22 -6.83 9.56 -0.92
C LEU A 22 -6.40 9.12 -2.33
N GLN A 23 -5.15 9.39 -2.65
CA GLN A 23 -4.43 8.85 -3.81
C GLN A 23 -3.12 8.26 -3.30
N ILE A 24 -2.79 7.05 -3.75
CA ILE A 24 -1.51 6.42 -3.48
C ILE A 24 -0.88 5.91 -4.77
N SER A 25 0.45 5.90 -4.79
CA SER A 25 1.26 5.15 -5.74
C SER A 25 2.15 4.21 -4.96
N TYR A 26 2.26 2.96 -5.37
CA TYR A 26 3.20 2.01 -4.79
C TYR A 26 3.95 1.30 -5.90
N SER A 27 5.28 1.36 -5.86
CA SER A 27 6.13 0.54 -6.71
C SER A 27 6.97 -0.41 -5.89
N THR A 28 7.15 -1.64 -6.38
CA THR A 28 7.97 -2.66 -5.71
C THR A 28 9.47 -2.40 -5.86
N THR A 29 9.85 -1.53 -6.80
CA THR A 29 11.22 -1.07 -7.06
C THR A 29 11.17 0.33 -7.72
N GLY A 30 12.34 0.91 -7.99
CA GLY A 30 12.52 2.19 -8.67
C GLY A 30 13.93 2.27 -9.27
N ILE A 31 14.30 3.45 -9.77
CA ILE A 31 15.64 3.70 -10.36
C ILE A 31 16.76 3.43 -9.33
N ASP A 32 16.47 3.64 -8.05
CA ASP A 32 17.37 3.38 -6.93
C ASP A 32 17.35 1.92 -6.43
N GLY A 33 16.58 1.04 -7.10
CA GLY A 33 16.42 -0.36 -6.73
C GLY A 33 15.58 -0.61 -5.48
N LYS A 34 14.87 0.40 -4.97
CA LYS A 34 14.08 0.31 -3.73
C LYS A 34 12.59 0.47 -4.00
N PRO A 35 11.71 -0.11 -3.15
CA PRO A 35 10.29 0.20 -3.21
C PRO A 35 10.03 1.69 -2.92
N HIS A 36 9.02 2.26 -3.58
CA HIS A 36 8.53 3.62 -3.33
C HIS A 36 7.04 3.61 -3.03
N PHE A 37 6.62 4.52 -2.15
CA PHE A 37 5.21 4.69 -1.80
C PHE A 37 4.90 6.18 -1.69
N ASP A 38 4.04 6.69 -2.57
CA ASP A 38 3.52 8.05 -2.48
C ASP A 38 2.13 8.02 -1.85
N TYR A 39 1.93 8.88 -0.87
CA TYR A 39 0.68 9.03 -0.14
C TYR A 39 0.19 10.47 -0.22
N LYS A 40 -0.98 10.68 -0.83
CA LYS A 40 -1.65 11.98 -0.88
C LYS A 40 -3.05 11.88 -0.30
N ASN A 41 -3.34 12.66 0.73
CA ASN A 41 -4.66 12.72 1.32
C ASN A 41 -5.04 14.17 1.64
N GLY A 42 -5.88 14.77 0.79
CA GLY A 42 -6.17 16.19 0.87
C GLY A 42 -4.90 17.02 0.63
N THR A 43 -4.52 17.86 1.59
CA THR A 43 -3.31 18.69 1.54
C THR A 43 -2.04 17.96 2.01
N GLN A 44 -2.17 16.80 2.65
CA GLN A 44 -1.03 16.02 3.12
C GLN A 44 -0.42 15.23 1.95
N VAL A 45 0.89 15.39 1.74
CA VAL A 45 1.68 14.64 0.76
C VAL A 45 2.89 14.05 1.49
N LEU A 46 3.10 12.75 1.40
CA LEU A 46 4.21 12.01 1.99
C LEU A 46 4.78 11.03 0.98
N ASN A 47 6.09 10.87 0.97
CA ASN A 47 6.77 9.90 0.13
C ASN A 47 7.64 9.00 1.03
N PHE A 48 7.61 7.70 0.78
CA PHE A 48 8.34 6.70 1.53
C PHE A 48 9.18 5.86 0.58
N THR A 49 10.35 5.40 1.06
CA THR A 49 11.25 4.55 0.28
C THR A 49 11.89 3.48 1.16
N GLY A 50 12.20 2.32 0.57
CA GLY A 50 12.93 1.24 1.22
C GLY A 50 12.28 0.81 2.55
N ASP A 51 13.06 0.82 3.62
CA ASP A 51 12.67 0.32 4.95
C ASP A 51 11.54 1.12 5.62
N GLN A 52 11.19 2.29 5.08
CA GLN A 52 10.00 3.04 5.52
C GLN A 52 8.70 2.34 5.10
N ILE A 53 8.77 1.41 4.15
CA ILE A 53 7.65 0.64 3.61
C ILE A 53 7.76 -0.79 4.12
N ARG A 54 6.77 -1.21 4.91
CA ARG A 54 6.68 -2.58 5.42
C ARG A 54 5.76 -3.38 4.52
N THR A 55 6.19 -4.57 4.09
CA THR A 55 5.39 -5.46 3.26
C THR A 55 5.21 -6.81 3.93
N GLU A 56 4.00 -7.35 3.87
CA GLU A 56 3.66 -8.66 4.45
C GLU A 56 2.74 -9.42 3.50
N ALA A 57 3.15 -10.62 3.07
CA ALA A 57 2.33 -11.48 2.24
C ALA A 57 1.27 -12.21 3.08
N THR A 58 0.04 -12.23 2.61
CA THR A 58 -1.12 -12.85 3.28
C THR A 58 -1.98 -13.62 2.28
N GLU A 59 -2.98 -14.36 2.75
CA GLU A 59 -3.90 -15.10 1.88
C GLU A 59 -4.73 -14.20 0.95
N VAL A 60 -4.96 -12.95 1.36
CA VAL A 60 -5.77 -11.97 0.60
C VAL A 60 -4.93 -11.07 -0.32
N GLY A 61 -3.61 -11.24 -0.33
CA GLY A 61 -2.66 -10.40 -1.09
C GLY A 61 -1.51 -9.92 -0.22
N THR A 62 -0.84 -8.85 -0.63
CA THR A 62 0.26 -8.25 0.12
C THR A 62 -0.22 -7.00 0.85
N LEU A 63 -0.01 -6.92 2.16
CA LEU A 63 -0.22 -5.71 2.94
C LEU A 63 1.01 -4.82 2.80
N VAL A 64 0.82 -3.58 2.34
CA VAL A 64 1.90 -2.60 2.17
C VAL A 64 1.61 -1.41 3.09
N SER A 65 2.46 -1.21 4.09
CA SER A 65 2.21 -0.30 5.21
C SER A 65 3.26 0.80 5.32
N VAL A 66 2.80 2.02 5.59
CA VAL A 66 3.61 3.21 5.86
C VAL A 66 3.08 3.98 7.06
N THR A 67 3.96 4.63 7.82
CA THR A 67 3.55 5.46 8.97
C THR A 67 3.24 6.88 8.48
N ALA A 68 1.96 7.20 8.30
CA ALA A 68 1.49 8.48 7.77
C ALA A 68 1.53 9.64 8.79
N ARG A 69 1.56 9.33 10.09
CA ARG A 69 1.78 10.32 11.16
C ARG A 69 2.37 9.63 12.37
N MET A 70 3.28 10.28 13.06
CA MET A 70 3.79 9.84 14.36
C MET A 70 3.85 11.05 15.29
N THR A 71 3.35 10.87 16.51
CA THR A 71 3.41 11.88 17.58
C THR A 71 3.83 11.19 18.86
N ILE A 72 4.81 11.76 19.56
CA ILE A 72 5.38 11.15 20.79
C ILE A 72 4.29 11.00 21.86
N ASP A 73 3.36 11.96 21.95
CA ASP A 73 2.43 12.05 23.08
C ASP A 73 1.04 11.45 22.80
N SER A 74 0.66 11.28 21.52
CA SER A 74 -0.70 10.85 21.13
C SER A 74 -0.76 9.63 20.19
N GLY A 75 0.39 8.98 19.96
CA GLY A 75 0.47 7.75 19.17
C GLY A 75 0.75 7.98 17.69
N SER A 76 0.27 7.09 16.84
CA SER A 76 0.63 7.09 15.41
C SER A 76 -0.54 6.72 14.51
N THR A 77 -0.43 7.13 13.24
CA THR A 77 -1.34 6.71 12.18
C THR A 77 -0.55 5.93 11.14
N THR A 78 -0.94 4.68 10.92
CA THR A 78 -0.45 3.83 9.84
C THR A 78 -1.48 3.81 8.71
N PHE A 79 -0.99 3.86 7.47
CA PHE A 79 -1.78 3.52 6.30
C PHE A 79 -1.28 2.20 5.72
N THR A 80 -2.19 1.29 5.44
CA THR A 80 -1.92 -0.01 4.82
C THR A 80 -2.76 -0.17 3.57
N ALA A 81 -2.13 -0.40 2.42
CA ALA A 81 -2.82 -0.82 1.20
C ALA A 81 -2.83 -2.35 1.12
N LEU A 82 -4.01 -2.94 0.85
CA LEU A 82 -4.09 -4.33 0.44
C LEU A 82 -3.81 -4.40 -1.07
N ILE A 83 -2.71 -5.02 -1.46
CA ILE A 83 -2.30 -5.16 -2.85
C ILE A 83 -2.66 -6.58 -3.32
N PRO A 84 -3.66 -6.73 -4.21
CA PRO A 84 -4.09 -8.06 -4.65
C PRO A 84 -3.10 -8.66 -5.66
N ARG A 85 -3.14 -9.98 -5.82
CA ARG A 85 -2.50 -10.66 -6.95
C ARG A 85 -3.24 -10.31 -8.22
N VAL A 86 -2.51 -9.89 -9.25
CA VAL A 86 -3.08 -9.44 -10.52
C VAL A 86 -2.28 -10.04 -11.67
N ASN A 87 -2.97 -10.69 -12.59
CA ASN A 87 -2.42 -11.06 -13.88
C ASN A 87 -2.70 -9.93 -14.87
N LEU A 88 -1.67 -9.49 -15.59
CA LEU A 88 -1.79 -8.40 -16.56
C LEU A 88 -2.26 -8.92 -17.91
N ASP A 89 -2.95 -8.06 -18.65
CA ASP A 89 -3.34 -8.34 -20.03
C ASP A 89 -2.22 -7.95 -21.02
N SER A 90 -2.50 -8.00 -22.33
CA SER A 90 -1.54 -7.65 -23.39
C SER A 90 -1.08 -6.19 -23.36
N THR A 91 -1.77 -5.32 -22.62
CA THR A 91 -1.38 -3.92 -22.40
C THR A 91 -0.44 -3.73 -21.21
N MET A 92 -0.04 -4.82 -20.54
CA MET A 92 0.81 -4.81 -19.34
C MET A 92 0.19 -4.00 -18.20
N GLN A 93 -1.14 -3.94 -18.17
CA GLN A 93 -1.93 -3.24 -17.17
C GLN A 93 -3.19 -4.06 -16.84
N ALA A 94 -3.77 -3.83 -15.67
CA ALA A 94 -5.09 -4.32 -15.31
C ALA A 94 -5.77 -3.37 -14.31
N ARG A 95 -7.11 -3.30 -14.37
CA ARG A 95 -7.90 -2.56 -13.38
C ARG A 95 -7.91 -3.30 -12.05
N VAL A 96 -7.76 -2.56 -10.96
CA VAL A 96 -7.75 -3.09 -9.60
C VAL A 96 -8.83 -2.40 -8.77
N LYS A 97 -9.49 -3.19 -7.92
CA LYS A 97 -10.32 -2.73 -6.81
C LYS A 97 -9.83 -3.43 -5.55
N THR A 98 -9.63 -2.68 -4.48
CA THR A 98 -9.10 -3.21 -3.22
C THR A 98 -9.47 -2.29 -2.06
N GLU A 99 -8.95 -2.56 -0.87
CA GLU A 99 -9.16 -1.76 0.33
C GLU A 99 -7.83 -1.16 0.82
N GLY A 100 -7.91 0.07 1.34
CA GLY A 100 -6.90 0.66 2.19
C GLY A 100 -7.39 0.70 3.63
N ILE A 101 -6.48 0.56 4.59
CA ILE A 101 -6.77 0.58 6.02
C ILE A 101 -5.99 1.74 6.63
N ARG A 102 -6.69 2.66 7.28
CA ARG A 102 -6.06 3.62 8.18
C ARG A 102 -6.20 3.12 9.60
N THR A 103 -5.06 2.87 10.25
CA THR A 103 -5.00 2.47 11.65
C THR A 103 -4.51 3.64 12.48
N ASN A 104 -5.27 4.04 13.50
CA ASN A 104 -4.77 4.95 14.53
C ASN A 104 -4.42 4.14 15.77
N HIS A 105 -3.15 4.20 16.15
CA HIS A 105 -2.59 3.57 17.33
C HIS A 105 -2.67 4.56 18.48
N LYS A 106 -3.56 4.30 19.43
CA LYS A 106 -3.72 5.10 20.64
C LYS A 106 -2.50 4.91 21.54
N PHE A 107 -1.97 6.02 22.05
CA PHE A 107 -0.94 6.01 23.07
C PHE A 107 -1.19 7.13 24.08
N SER A 108 -0.82 6.89 25.33
CA SER A 108 -0.78 7.88 26.41
C SER A 108 0.20 7.42 27.48
N ILE A 109 0.89 8.37 28.11
CA ILE A 109 1.73 8.11 29.29
C ILE A 109 0.92 7.85 30.57
N ILE A 110 -0.39 8.11 30.56
CA ILE A 110 -1.29 7.89 31.70
C ILE A 110 -1.94 6.50 31.55
N PRO A 111 -1.63 5.51 32.41
CA PRO A 111 -2.08 4.13 32.25
C PRO A 111 -3.60 3.95 32.20
N GLU A 112 -4.35 4.76 32.95
CA GLU A 112 -5.81 4.68 33.01
C GLU A 112 -6.46 4.99 31.66
N LEU A 113 -5.79 5.77 30.80
CA LEU A 113 -6.25 6.10 29.45
C LEU A 113 -5.93 5.00 28.42
N MET A 114 -5.16 3.98 28.79
CA MET A 114 -4.71 2.88 27.93
C MET A 114 -5.51 1.58 28.13
N ARG A 115 -6.81 1.69 28.38
CA ARG A 115 -7.72 0.54 28.55
C ARG A 115 -8.53 0.26 27.27
N GLY A 116 -8.82 -1.02 27.03
CA GLY A 116 -9.66 -1.48 25.92
C GLY A 116 -8.91 -1.54 24.58
N GLN A 117 -9.65 -1.34 23.48
CA GLN A 117 -9.09 -1.32 22.13
C GLN A 117 -8.21 -0.09 21.92
N LEU A 118 -6.94 -0.31 21.57
CA LEU A 118 -5.96 0.75 21.35
C LEU A 118 -5.83 1.13 19.86
N ASP A 119 -6.16 0.21 18.96
CA ASP A 119 -6.12 0.46 17.53
C ASP A 119 -7.52 0.69 16.98
N THR A 120 -7.73 1.78 16.26
CA THR A 120 -8.98 2.03 15.53
C THR A 120 -8.74 1.99 14.03
N TYR A 121 -9.69 1.42 13.29
CA TYR A 121 -9.54 1.16 11.86
C TYR A 121 -10.58 1.91 11.04
N LYS A 122 -10.14 2.49 9.93
CA LYS A 122 -11.03 3.00 8.88
C LYS A 122 -10.65 2.36 7.55
N PHE A 123 -11.60 1.64 6.97
CA PHE A 123 -11.47 1.05 5.63
C PHE A 123 -11.82 2.09 4.56
N ILE A 124 -11.04 2.08 3.48
CA ILE A 124 -11.15 3.02 2.36
C ILE A 124 -11.16 2.18 1.09
N LYS A 125 -12.29 2.17 0.39
CA LYS A 125 -12.40 1.52 -0.92
C LYS A 125 -11.46 2.20 -1.91
N LEU A 126 -10.56 1.42 -2.49
CA LEU A 126 -9.60 1.86 -3.50
C LEU A 126 -9.91 1.26 -4.86
N ARG A 127 -9.64 2.04 -5.90
CA ARG A 127 -9.71 1.61 -7.30
C ARG A 127 -8.58 2.25 -8.10
N GLY A 128 -8.13 1.58 -9.15
CA GLY A 128 -7.10 2.11 -10.02
C GLY A 128 -6.51 1.04 -10.91
N THR A 129 -5.19 1.06 -11.08
CA THR A 129 -4.48 0.18 -12.00
C THR A 129 -3.27 -0.47 -11.36
N ALA A 130 -3.03 -1.72 -11.72
CA ALA A 130 -1.73 -2.38 -11.58
C ALA A 130 -1.08 -2.46 -12.96
N SER A 131 0.21 -2.22 -13.05
CA SER A 131 0.96 -2.27 -14.29
C SER A 131 2.37 -2.81 -14.07
N PHE A 132 2.95 -3.34 -15.14
CA PHE A 132 4.38 -3.58 -15.21
C PHE A 132 5.03 -2.39 -15.94
N VAL A 133 6.04 -1.79 -15.32
CA VAL A 133 6.85 -0.70 -15.89
C VAL A 133 8.34 -1.00 -15.77
N VAL A 134 9.14 -0.44 -16.66
CA VAL A 134 10.61 -0.47 -16.56
C VAL A 134 11.06 0.87 -16.01
N PHE A 135 11.84 0.85 -14.93
CA PHE A 135 12.39 2.03 -14.26
C PHE A 135 13.80 2.33 -14.75
#